data_AF-A0A1Y2C9P6-F1
#
_entry.id   AF-A0A1Y2C9P6-F1
#
_cell.length_a   1.000
_cell.length_b   1.000
_cell.length_c   1.000
_cell.angle_alpha   90.00
_cell.angle_beta   90.00
_cell.angle_gamma   90.00
#
_symmetry.space_group_name_H-M   'P 1'
#
loop_
_entity.id
_entity.type
_entity.pdbx_description
1 polymer ?
#
loop_
_entity_poly.entity_id
_entity_poly.type
_entity_poly.pdbx_seq_one_letter_code
_entity_poly.pdbx_strand_id
1 'polypeptide(L)'
;MEENEAIRRLSALRKSDSRYRDVDSPTRTEPMIEENEAFQRLSRLRKSDGRIKELDVAHFKSYINTLLSEEQDLFVLGVLPIPMEPHDSIFDKCRDGRLLSRLVNYAMPGTVNESSLNKNAKHILQQAENLKIMLQGASEAGVKLTNIDPTDILGGNTTALLGLIWQIVKP
;
A
#
# COMPACT_ATOMS: atom_id res chain seq x y z
N MET A 1 21.38 8.30 -31.27
CA MET A 1 20.46 9.07 -32.15
C MET A 1 19.36 8.17 -32.73
N GLU A 2 19.67 6.92 -33.09
CA GLU A 2 18.72 5.93 -33.64
C GLU A 2 17.60 5.49 -32.66
N GLU A 3 17.87 5.45 -31.35
CA GLU A 3 16.90 5.01 -30.34
C GLU A 3 15.67 5.94 -30.22
N ASN A 4 15.90 7.26 -30.38
CA ASN A 4 14.81 8.24 -30.41
C ASN A 4 13.97 8.17 -31.69
N GLU A 5 14.53 7.63 -32.78
CA GLU A 5 13.81 7.44 -34.03
C GLU A 5 12.97 6.15 -34.01
N ALA A 6 13.46 5.10 -33.36
CA ALA A 6 12.70 3.86 -33.12
C ALA A 6 11.44 4.13 -32.27
N ILE A 7 11.57 4.94 -31.21
CA ILE A 7 10.43 5.32 -30.34
C ILE A 7 9.41 6.17 -31.11
N ARG A 8 9.88 7.05 -32.01
CA ARG A 8 9.00 7.86 -32.87
C ARG A 8 8.27 7.01 -33.92
N ARG A 9 8.93 5.99 -34.47
CA ARG A 9 8.30 5.05 -35.42
C ARG A 9 7.28 4.13 -34.74
N LEU A 10 7.57 3.64 -33.53
CA LEU A 10 6.64 2.83 -32.74
C LEU A 10 5.40 3.63 -32.30
N SER A 11 5.57 4.90 -31.94
CA SER A 11 4.43 5.77 -31.60
C SER A 11 3.61 6.19 -32.83
N ALA A 12 4.22 6.27 -34.01
CA ALA A 12 3.50 6.51 -35.27
C ALA A 12 2.71 5.26 -35.73
N LEU A 13 3.28 4.06 -35.60
CA LEU A 13 2.60 2.79 -35.87
C LEU A 13 1.41 2.54 -34.93
N ARG A 14 1.49 2.99 -33.68
CA ARG A 14 0.40 2.90 -32.70
C ARG A 14 -0.79 3.81 -33.02
N LYS A 15 -0.59 4.89 -33.79
CA LYS A 15 -1.62 5.87 -34.16
C LYS A 15 -2.37 5.55 -35.46
N SER A 16 -1.84 4.64 -36.29
CA SER A 16 -2.45 4.25 -37.57
C SER A 16 -3.30 2.98 -37.49
N ASP A 17 -3.20 2.19 -36.41
CA ASP A 17 -4.04 1.00 -36.21
C ASP A 17 -5.49 1.43 -35.92
N SER A 18 -6.41 1.04 -36.82
CA SER A 18 -7.85 1.34 -36.75
C SER A 18 -8.51 0.87 -35.46
N ARG A 19 -7.88 -0.03 -34.70
CA ARG A 19 -8.38 -0.53 -33.42
C ARG A 19 -8.18 0.45 -32.24
N TYR A 20 -7.43 1.54 -32.43
CA TYR A 20 -7.18 2.54 -31.39
C TYR A 20 -8.14 3.74 -31.42
N ARG A 21 -9.12 3.75 -32.33
CA ARG A 21 -10.04 4.88 -32.48
C ARG A 21 -11.26 4.84 -31.54
N ASP A 22 -11.51 3.73 -30.84
CA ASP A 22 -12.67 3.57 -29.94
C ASP A 22 -12.28 2.96 -28.57
N VAL A 23 -11.13 3.34 -28.02
CA VAL A 23 -10.86 3.14 -26.59
C VAL A 23 -10.98 4.48 -25.91
N ASP A 24 -12.20 4.72 -25.43
CA ASP A 24 -12.45 5.66 -24.35
C ASP A 24 -11.40 5.42 -23.25
N SER A 25 -10.91 6.51 -22.67
CA SER A 25 -9.88 6.45 -21.62
C SER A 25 -10.37 5.51 -20.51
N PRO A 26 -9.57 4.55 -20.00
CA PRO A 26 -10.04 3.69 -18.92
C PRO A 26 -10.33 4.58 -17.71
N THR A 27 -11.61 4.81 -17.47
CA THR A 27 -12.10 5.61 -16.36
C THR A 27 -11.68 4.92 -15.07
N ARG A 28 -10.90 5.63 -14.24
CA ARG A 28 -10.43 5.27 -12.89
C ARG A 28 -11.50 4.73 -11.93
N THR A 29 -12.77 4.78 -12.31
CA THR A 29 -13.94 4.47 -11.49
C THR A 29 -14.27 2.98 -11.38
N GLU A 30 -13.96 2.18 -12.40
CA GLU A 30 -14.34 0.75 -12.44
C GLU A 30 -13.55 -0.15 -11.47
N PRO A 31 -12.20 -0.09 -11.38
CA PRO A 31 -11.46 -0.91 -10.40
C PRO A 31 -11.79 -0.54 -8.94
N MET A 32 -12.15 0.73 -8.69
CA MET A 32 -12.56 1.20 -7.36
C MET A 32 -13.87 0.58 -6.87
N ILE A 33 -14.81 0.23 -7.75
CA ILE A 33 -16.13 -0.30 -7.34
C ILE A 33 -15.99 -1.75 -6.86
N GLU A 34 -15.24 -2.58 -7.58
CA GLU A 34 -15.04 -4.00 -7.23
C GLU A 34 -14.19 -4.15 -5.95
N GLU A 35 -13.16 -3.31 -5.79
CA GLU A 35 -12.36 -3.24 -4.57
C GLU A 35 -13.18 -2.74 -3.37
N ASN A 36 -14.08 -1.76 -3.56
CA ASN A 36 -14.97 -1.28 -2.50
C ASN A 36 -15.98 -2.37 -2.08
N GLU A 37 -16.46 -3.21 -3.00
CA GLU A 37 -17.28 -4.37 -2.64
C GLU A 37 -16.49 -5.42 -1.85
N ALA A 38 -15.24 -5.72 -2.25
CA ALA A 38 -14.35 -6.58 -1.49
C ALA A 38 -14.11 -6.01 -0.08
N PHE A 39 -13.86 -4.71 0.02
CA PHE A 39 -13.72 -3.98 1.29
C PHE A 39 -14.98 -4.08 2.16
N GLN A 40 -16.15 -3.92 1.55
CA GLN A 40 -17.43 -4.10 2.24
C GLN A 40 -17.64 -5.56 2.69
N ARG A 41 -17.25 -6.55 1.88
CA ARG A 41 -17.30 -7.98 2.27
C ARG A 41 -16.36 -8.26 3.45
N LEU A 42 -15.13 -7.76 3.42
CA LEU A 42 -14.17 -7.83 4.53
C LEU A 42 -14.71 -7.16 5.79
N SER A 43 -15.37 -6.00 5.65
CA SER A 43 -16.01 -5.30 6.77
C SER A 43 -17.13 -6.12 7.42
N ARG A 44 -17.88 -6.88 6.63
CA ARG A 44 -18.96 -7.77 7.10
C ARG A 44 -18.38 -9.01 7.78
N LEU A 45 -17.34 -9.61 7.20
CA LEU A 45 -16.65 -10.79 7.75
C LEU A 45 -15.98 -10.48 9.10
N ARG A 46 -15.37 -9.31 9.25
CA ARG A 46 -14.76 -8.88 10.52
C ARG A 46 -15.76 -8.81 11.67
N LYS A 47 -16.99 -8.33 11.40
CA LYS A 47 -18.04 -8.19 12.42
C LYS A 47 -18.58 -9.54 12.90
N SER A 48 -18.42 -10.62 12.13
CA SER A 48 -19.03 -11.92 12.43
C SER A 48 -18.11 -12.96 13.08
N ASP A 49 -16.78 -12.91 12.87
CA ASP A 49 -15.91 -14.05 13.24
C ASP A 49 -14.72 -13.69 14.17
N GLY A 50 -14.37 -12.41 14.35
CA GLY A 50 -13.27 -12.00 15.25
C GLY A 50 -11.86 -12.52 14.87
N ARG A 51 -11.75 -13.44 13.90
CA ARG A 51 -10.52 -13.93 13.29
C ARG A 51 -10.38 -13.33 11.90
N ILE A 52 -9.30 -12.58 11.70
CA ILE A 52 -8.81 -12.26 10.36
C ILE A 52 -8.48 -13.59 9.68
N LYS A 53 -9.12 -13.87 8.55
CA LYS A 53 -8.87 -15.11 7.80
C LYS A 53 -7.69 -14.90 6.86
N GLU A 54 -7.04 -15.98 6.47
CA GLU A 54 -5.95 -16.02 5.47
C GLU A 54 -6.31 -15.29 4.16
N LEU A 55 -7.58 -15.38 3.76
CA LEU A 55 -8.14 -14.62 2.63
C LEU A 55 -7.97 -13.11 2.80
N ASP A 56 -8.06 -12.57 4.02
CA ASP A 56 -7.98 -11.12 4.24
C ASP A 56 -6.56 -10.61 3.94
N VAL A 57 -5.52 -11.37 4.30
CA VAL A 57 -4.12 -10.98 4.10
C VAL A 57 -3.75 -10.94 2.62
N ALA A 58 -4.13 -11.97 1.85
CA ALA A 58 -3.86 -12.00 0.41
C ALA A 58 -4.51 -10.80 -0.32
N HIS A 59 -5.76 -10.47 0.06
CA HIS A 59 -6.44 -9.28 -0.48
C HIS A 59 -5.71 -7.99 -0.10
N PHE A 60 -5.29 -7.82 1.17
CA PHE A 60 -4.52 -6.63 1.56
C PHE A 60 -3.20 -6.51 0.79
N LYS A 61 -2.47 -7.61 0.58
CA LYS A 61 -1.23 -7.60 -0.20
C LYS A 61 -1.48 -7.16 -1.64
N SER A 62 -2.47 -7.77 -2.30
CA SER A 62 -2.83 -7.42 -3.68
C SER A 62 -3.29 -5.96 -3.77
N TYR A 63 -4.15 -5.53 -2.86
CA TYR A 63 -4.66 -4.17 -2.80
C TYR A 63 -3.54 -3.13 -2.63
N ILE A 64 -2.63 -3.33 -1.67
CA ILE A 64 -1.50 -2.40 -1.45
C ILE A 64 -0.58 -2.35 -2.68
N ASN A 65 -0.29 -3.50 -3.30
CA ASN A 65 0.52 -3.56 -4.52
C ASN A 65 -0.12 -2.78 -5.67
N THR A 66 -1.45 -2.85 -5.83
CA THR A 66 -2.19 -2.07 -6.82
C THR A 66 -2.19 -0.57 -6.46
N LEU A 67 -2.52 -0.25 -5.21
CA LEU A 67 -2.71 1.11 -4.70
C LEU A 67 -1.44 1.96 -4.87
N LEU A 68 -0.28 1.37 -4.59
CA LEU A 68 1.02 2.03 -4.62
C LEU A 68 1.86 1.64 -5.85
N SER A 69 1.22 1.12 -6.91
CA SER A 69 1.91 0.66 -8.12
C SER A 69 2.67 1.77 -8.88
N GLU A 70 2.24 3.03 -8.73
CA GLU A 70 2.89 4.19 -9.35
C GLU A 70 4.09 4.72 -8.54
N GLU A 71 4.30 4.25 -7.30
CA GLU A 71 5.33 4.72 -6.36
C GLU A 71 6.69 4.06 -6.62
N GLN A 72 7.38 4.49 -7.69
CA GLN A 72 8.64 3.89 -8.17
C GLN A 72 9.74 3.79 -7.10
N ASP A 73 9.82 4.75 -6.17
CA ASP A 73 10.85 4.75 -5.13
C ASP A 73 10.68 3.58 -4.15
N LEU A 74 9.46 3.12 -3.90
CA LEU A 74 9.21 1.93 -3.07
C LEU A 74 9.73 0.64 -3.70
N PHE A 75 9.77 0.55 -5.04
CA PHE A 75 10.38 -0.58 -5.75
C PHE A 75 11.91 -0.55 -5.64
N VAL A 76 12.52 0.64 -5.79
CA VAL A 76 13.98 0.82 -5.65
C VAL A 76 14.44 0.48 -4.23
N LEU A 77 13.64 0.80 -3.23
CA LEU A 77 13.90 0.48 -1.82
C LEU A 77 13.62 -0.99 -1.46
N GLY A 78 13.08 -1.76 -2.40
CA GLY A 78 12.68 -3.15 -2.17
C GLY A 78 11.53 -3.29 -1.18
N VAL A 79 10.74 -2.24 -0.96
CA VAL A 79 9.53 -2.26 -0.12
C VAL A 79 8.37 -2.89 -0.90
N LEU A 80 8.27 -2.58 -2.20
CA LEU A 80 7.31 -3.19 -3.12
C LEU A 80 8.02 -4.04 -4.19
N PRO A 81 7.31 -5.03 -4.77
CA PRO A 81 5.98 -5.51 -4.36
C PRO A 81 6.03 -6.33 -3.07
N ILE A 82 4.91 -6.42 -2.35
CA ILE A 82 4.72 -7.42 -1.31
C ILE A 82 4.54 -8.78 -1.99
N PRO A 83 5.37 -9.79 -1.70
CA PRO A 83 5.20 -11.14 -2.23
C PRO A 83 3.86 -11.74 -1.80
N MET A 84 3.16 -12.45 -2.67
CA MET A 84 1.90 -13.13 -2.26
C MET A 84 2.18 -14.25 -1.25
N GLU A 85 3.28 -14.97 -1.45
CA GLU A 85 3.79 -16.01 -0.56
C GLU A 85 5.19 -15.65 -0.03
N PRO A 86 5.53 -16.03 1.22
CA PRO A 86 4.67 -16.68 2.22
C PRO A 86 3.59 -15.74 2.78
N HIS A 87 2.58 -16.29 3.46
CA HIS A 87 1.47 -15.54 4.07
C HIS A 87 1.94 -14.35 4.93
N ASP A 88 3.07 -14.49 5.63
CA ASP A 88 3.64 -13.50 6.55
C ASP A 88 4.52 -12.42 5.89
N SER A 89 4.72 -12.47 4.57
CA SER A 89 5.55 -11.51 3.82
C SER A 89 5.16 -10.03 3.99
N ILE A 90 3.89 -9.74 4.28
CA ILE A 90 3.40 -8.38 4.53
C ILE A 90 4.00 -7.77 5.81
N PHE A 91 4.30 -8.59 6.82
CA PHE A 91 4.86 -8.10 8.09
C PHE A 91 6.27 -7.59 7.87
N ASP A 92 7.09 -8.33 7.12
CA ASP A 92 8.46 -7.92 6.81
C ASP A 92 8.51 -6.59 6.06
N LYS A 93 7.58 -6.37 5.13
CA LYS A 93 7.47 -5.11 4.38
C LYS A 93 6.97 -3.93 5.22
N CYS A 94 6.16 -4.19 6.25
CA CYS A 94 5.64 -3.15 7.14
C CYS A 94 6.55 -2.85 8.34
N ARG A 95 7.47 -3.77 8.68
CA ARG A 95 8.27 -3.74 9.90
C ARG A 95 9.13 -2.48 10.05
N ASP A 96 9.64 -1.94 8.95
CA ASP A 96 10.50 -0.75 8.95
C ASP A 96 9.71 0.58 8.99
N GLY A 97 8.38 0.51 8.93
CA GLY A 97 7.46 1.64 8.96
C GLY A 97 7.34 2.44 7.67
N ARG A 98 8.12 2.16 6.61
CA ARG A 98 8.12 2.97 5.37
C ARG A 98 6.90 2.71 4.52
N LEU A 99 6.54 1.43 4.33
CA LEU A 99 5.32 1.06 3.60
C LEU A 99 4.08 1.69 4.25
N LEU A 100 3.99 1.59 5.59
CA LEU A 100 2.89 2.16 6.35
C LEU A 100 2.87 3.69 6.27
N SER A 101 4.03 4.35 6.32
CA SER A 101 4.12 5.80 6.15
C SER A 101 3.63 6.25 4.78
N ARG A 102 4.00 5.53 3.71
CA ARG A 102 3.51 5.82 2.37
C ARG A 102 2.00 5.58 2.25
N LEU A 103 1.46 4.52 2.85
CA LEU A 103 0.01 4.29 2.90
C LEU A 103 -0.74 5.43 3.60
N VAL A 104 -0.20 5.94 4.72
CA VAL A 104 -0.77 7.11 5.40
C VAL A 104 -0.74 8.33 4.49
N ASN A 105 0.39 8.62 3.84
CA ASN A 105 0.51 9.75 2.91
C ASN A 105 -0.36 9.59 1.65
N TYR A 106 -0.60 8.36 1.21
CA TYR A 106 -1.51 8.10 0.10
C TYR A 106 -2.95 8.44 0.49
N ALA A 107 -3.39 8.00 1.66
CA ALA A 107 -4.74 8.30 2.17
C ALA A 107 -4.90 9.79 2.53
N MET A 108 -3.85 10.40 3.12
CA MET A 108 -3.85 11.77 3.62
C MET A 108 -2.48 12.41 3.32
N PRO A 109 -2.34 13.11 2.17
CA PRO A 109 -1.07 13.67 1.72
C PRO A 109 -0.41 14.61 2.72
N GLY A 110 0.90 14.45 2.93
CA GLY A 110 1.72 15.32 3.79
C GLY A 110 1.64 15.03 5.29
N THR A 111 0.94 13.96 5.69
CA THR A 111 0.76 13.56 7.10
C THR A 111 2.07 13.08 7.74
N VAL A 112 2.87 12.29 7.02
CA VAL A 112 4.15 11.78 7.50
C VAL A 112 5.28 12.41 6.71
N ASN A 113 6.19 13.10 7.38
CA ASN A 113 7.42 13.58 6.76
C ASN A 113 8.40 12.41 6.56
N GLU A 114 8.36 11.79 5.38
CA GLU A 114 9.19 10.61 5.06
C GLU A 114 10.70 10.90 5.10
N SER A 115 11.11 12.16 5.01
CA SER A 115 12.53 12.54 5.15
C SER A 115 13.06 12.38 6.58
N SER A 116 12.16 12.32 7.56
CA SER A 116 12.50 12.06 8.96
C SER A 116 12.65 10.57 9.28
N LEU A 117 12.28 9.68 8.34
CA LEU A 117 12.41 8.23 8.53
C LEU A 117 13.86 7.77 8.30
N ASN A 118 14.28 6.82 9.12
CA ASN A 118 15.52 6.07 8.93
C ASN A 118 15.44 5.29 7.60
N LYS A 119 16.25 5.68 6.61
CA LYS A 119 16.22 5.13 5.24
C LYS A 119 16.50 3.63 5.15
N ASN A 120 17.34 3.11 6.06
CA ASN A 120 17.79 1.71 6.12
C ASN A 120 17.67 1.20 7.57
N ALA A 121 16.45 1.23 8.12
CA ALA A 121 16.18 0.80 9.49
C ALA A 121 16.37 -0.73 9.67
N LYS A 122 17.63 -1.14 9.89
CA LYS A 122 17.98 -2.55 10.13
C LYS A 122 17.84 -2.93 11.60
N HIS A 123 18.05 -1.98 12.50
CA HIS A 123 17.98 -2.21 13.93
C HIS A 123 16.57 -1.97 14.45
N ILE A 124 16.15 -2.80 15.42
CA ILE A 124 14.81 -2.73 16.02
C ILE A 124 14.49 -1.33 16.55
N LEU A 125 15.48 -0.62 17.10
CA LEU A 125 15.30 0.76 17.58
C LEU A 125 14.92 1.72 16.45
N GLN A 126 15.62 1.67 15.31
CA GLN A 126 15.33 2.51 14.14
C GLN A 126 13.99 2.17 13.52
N GLN A 127 13.63 0.88 13.49
CA GLN A 127 12.31 0.43 13.05
C GLN A 127 11.22 0.98 13.98
N ALA A 128 11.43 0.89 15.29
CA ALA A 128 10.51 1.45 16.28
C ALA A 128 10.37 2.97 16.14
N GLU A 129 11.45 3.71 15.89
CA GLU A 129 11.42 5.16 15.63
C GLU A 129 10.59 5.50 14.40
N ASN A 130 10.81 4.81 13.27
CA ASN A 130 10.01 5.02 12.05
C ASN A 130 8.52 4.76 12.31
N LEU A 131 8.20 3.67 13.01
CA LEU A 131 6.82 3.32 13.36
C LEU A 131 6.20 4.35 14.30
N LYS A 132 6.95 4.91 15.25
CA LYS A 132 6.47 6.00 16.12
C LYS A 132 6.11 7.24 15.32
N ILE A 133 6.99 7.67 14.40
CA ILE A 133 6.74 8.83 13.53
C ILE A 133 5.46 8.61 12.71
N MET A 134 5.32 7.42 12.12
CA MET A 134 4.15 7.05 11.32
C MET A 134 2.85 7.04 12.15
N LEU A 135 2.85 6.39 13.32
CA LEU A 135 1.68 6.33 14.19
C LEU A 135 1.30 7.72 14.72
N GLN A 136 2.29 8.54 15.09
CA GLN A 136 2.03 9.90 15.53
C GLN A 136 1.36 10.72 14.41
N GLY A 137 1.91 10.69 13.20
CA GLY A 137 1.32 11.38 12.05
C GLY A 137 -0.11 10.91 11.76
N ALA A 138 -0.34 9.60 11.73
CA ALA A 138 -1.68 9.03 11.54
C ALA A 138 -2.67 9.49 12.62
N SER A 139 -2.24 9.51 13.89
CA SER A 139 -3.07 9.99 15.00
C SER A 139 -3.42 11.47 14.88
N GLU A 140 -2.45 12.32 14.51
CA GLU A 140 -2.63 13.76 14.33
C GLU A 140 -3.58 14.06 13.16
N ALA A 141 -3.57 13.23 12.12
CA ALA A 141 -4.50 13.30 11.00
C ALA A 141 -5.91 12.75 11.32
N GLY A 142 -6.14 12.22 12.52
CA GLY A 142 -7.46 11.77 12.98
C GLY A 142 -7.74 10.27 12.79
N VAL A 143 -6.73 9.47 12.41
CA VAL A 143 -6.87 8.00 12.37
C VAL A 143 -7.02 7.50 13.81
N LYS A 144 -8.11 6.78 14.07
CA LYS A 144 -8.36 6.19 15.39
C LYS A 144 -7.46 4.98 15.61
N LEU A 145 -6.30 5.22 16.21
CA LEU A 145 -5.38 4.20 16.68
C LEU A 145 -5.89 3.59 18.00
N THR A 146 -6.61 2.47 17.93
CA THR A 146 -7.04 1.76 19.15
C THR A 146 -5.98 0.75 19.56
N ASN A 147 -5.32 0.98 20.71
CA ASN A 147 -4.36 0.09 21.37
C ASN A 147 -3.33 -0.54 20.41
N ILE A 148 -2.64 0.30 19.62
CA ILE A 148 -1.54 -0.16 18.77
C ILE A 148 -0.26 0.59 19.11
N ASP A 149 0.80 -0.18 19.35
CA ASP A 149 2.13 0.32 19.59
C ASP A 149 3.11 -0.18 18.51
N PRO A 150 4.27 0.47 18.33
CA PRO A 150 5.33 -0.02 17.46
C PRO A 150 5.70 -1.49 17.74
N THR A 151 5.63 -1.91 19.00
CA THR A 151 5.94 -3.29 19.43
C THR A 151 4.98 -4.32 18.87
N ASP A 152 3.72 -3.97 18.61
CA ASP A 152 2.76 -4.88 17.97
C ASP A 152 3.20 -5.19 16.53
N ILE A 153 3.61 -4.17 15.80
CA ILE A 153 4.05 -4.30 14.40
C ILE A 153 5.39 -5.04 14.33
N LEU A 154 6.34 -4.69 15.21
CA LEU A 154 7.64 -5.37 15.31
C LEU A 154 7.50 -6.83 15.79
N GLY A 155 6.50 -7.12 16.60
CA GLY A 155 6.17 -8.46 17.07
C GLY A 155 5.42 -9.31 16.05
N GLY A 156 5.04 -8.76 14.90
CA GLY A 156 4.28 -9.48 13.87
C GLY A 156 2.83 -9.73 14.27
N ASN A 157 2.24 -8.89 15.13
CA ASN A 157 0.83 -9.00 15.49
C ASN A 157 -0.05 -8.70 14.27
N THR A 158 -0.48 -9.76 13.59
CA THR A 158 -1.27 -9.67 12.36
C THR A 158 -2.56 -8.89 12.56
N THR A 159 -3.20 -9.06 13.71
CA THR A 159 -4.48 -8.41 13.98
C THR A 159 -4.32 -6.91 14.14
N ALA A 160 -3.28 -6.49 14.84
CA ALA A 160 -2.95 -5.08 14.97
C ALA A 160 -2.57 -4.46 13.62
N LEU A 161 -1.69 -5.12 12.84
CA LEU A 161 -1.23 -4.58 11.56
C LEU A 161 -2.38 -4.42 10.56
N LEU A 162 -3.19 -5.46 10.36
CA LEU A 162 -4.29 -5.37 9.39
C LEU A 162 -5.40 -4.44 9.90
N GLY A 163 -5.63 -4.40 11.21
CA GLY A 163 -6.52 -3.42 11.83
C GLY A 163 -6.08 -1.99 11.54
N LEU A 164 -4.78 -1.71 11.64
CA LEU A 164 -4.20 -0.40 11.30
C LEU A 164 -4.35 -0.08 9.81
N ILE A 165 -3.91 -0.98 8.92
CA ILE A 165 -4.00 -0.78 7.46
C ILE A 165 -5.45 -0.51 7.08
N TRP A 166 -6.39 -1.30 7.62
CA TRP A 166 -7.82 -1.07 7.44
C TRP A 166 -8.24 0.35 7.84
N GLN A 167 -7.80 0.85 9.00
CA GLN A 167 -8.18 2.18 9.47
C GLN A 167 -7.56 3.32 8.64
N ILE A 168 -6.42 3.08 7.99
CA ILE A 168 -5.77 4.05 7.10
C ILE A 168 -6.48 4.11 5.75
N VAL A 169 -6.80 2.96 5.16
CA VAL A 169 -7.34 2.89 3.80
C VAL A 169 -8.87 2.91 3.73
N LYS A 170 -9.55 2.81 4.88
CA LYS A 170 -11.01 2.91 4.93
C LYS A 170 -11.43 4.37 4.64
N PRO A 171 -12.28 4.61 3.63
CA PRO A 171 -12.86 5.94 3.35
C PRO A 171 -13.89 6.37 4.41
#